data_AF-A0A1F6N0D4-F1
#
_entry.id   AF-A0A1F6N0D4-F1
#
_cell.length_a   1.000
_cell.length_b   1.000
_cell.length_c   1.000
_cell.angle_alpha   90.00
_cell.angle_beta   90.00
_cell.angle_gamma   90.00
#
_symmetry.space_group_name_H-M   'P 1'
#
loop_
_entity.id
_entity.type
_entity.pdbx_description
1 polymer ?
#
loop_
_entity_poly.entity_id
_entity_poly.type
_entity_poly.pdbx_seq_one_letter_code
_entity_poly.pdbx_strand_id
1 'polypeptide(L)' 'MEIMKLIGAFGLLLISLGIIFKERKKQDTLYIFGGLALEAYSIYIGDLIFIILQIIFVISAVWDLWRIKNK' A
#
# COMPACT_ATOMS: atom_id res chain seq x y z
N MET A 1 14.41 6.32 13.36
CA MET A 1 14.53 7.10 12.10
C MET A 1 14.90 6.21 10.93
N GLU A 2 16.01 5.46 10.98
CA GLU A 2 16.41 4.56 9.89
C GLU A 2 15.44 3.40 9.64
N ILE A 3 14.88 2.81 10.71
CA ILE A 3 13.86 1.74 10.59
C ILE A 3 12.60 2.25 9.88
N MET A 4 12.15 3.47 10.15
CA MET A 4 10.97 4.04 9.49
C MET A 4 11.23 4.32 8.01
N LYS A 5 12.41 4.83 7.66
CA LYS A 5 12.81 4.98 6.25
C LYS A 5 12.85 3.62 5.53
N LEU A 6 13.35 2.57 6.19
CA LEU A 6 13.31 1.21 5.66
C LEU A 6 11.88 0.72 5.44
N ILE A 7 10.96 0.98 6.38
CA ILE A 7 9.53 0.65 6.23
C ILE A 7 8.92 1.39 5.03
N GLY A 8 9.21 2.69 4.88
CA GLY A 8 8.74 3.48 3.72
C GLY A 8 9.30 2.96 2.40
N ALA A 9 10.60 2.68 2.34
CA ALA A 9 11.24 2.08 1.16
C ALA A 9 10.68 0.70 0.83
N PHE A 10 10.44 -0.12 1.86
CA PHE A 10 9.83 -1.44 1.71
C PHE A 10 8.39 -1.34 1.19
N GLY A 11 7.61 -0.38 1.71
CA GLY A 11 6.26 -0.10 1.21
C GLY A 11 6.26 0.29 -0.26
N LEU A 12 7.19 1.16 -0.67
CA LEU A 12 7.36 1.56 -2.07
C LEU A 12 7.75 0.39 -2.96
N LEU A 13 8.65 -0.49 -2.50
CA LEU A 13 9.02 -1.71 -3.21
C LEU A 13 7.83 -2.65 -3.39
N LEU A 14 7.02 -2.85 -2.35
CA LEU A 14 5.82 -3.69 -2.43
C LEU A 14 4.80 -3.16 -3.45
N ILE A 15 4.51 -1.85 -3.44
CA ILE A 15 3.62 -1.25 -4.44
C ILE A 15 4.21 -1.42 -5.85
N SER A 16 5.50 -1.17 -6.01
CA SER A 16 6.19 -1.33 -7.31
C SER A 16 6.13 -2.77 -7.81
N LEU A 17 6.31 -3.76 -6.92
CA LEU A 17 6.13 -5.17 -7.26
C LEU A 17 4.68 -5.46 -7.65
N GLY A 18 3.70 -4.90 -6.94
CA GLY A 18 2.28 -5.04 -7.27
C GLY A 18 1.96 -4.60 -8.71
N ILE A 19 2.61 -3.54 -9.21
CA ILE A 19 2.45 -3.06 -10.59
C ILE A 19 3.01 -4.09 -11.60
N ILE A 20 4.10 -4.78 -11.26
CA ILE A 20 4.75 -5.76 -12.13
C ILE A 20 3.97 -7.09 -12.14
N PHE A 21 3.45 -7.52 -10.99
CA PHE A 21 2.67 -8.74 -10.87
C PHE A 21 1.27 -8.55 -11.46
N LYS A 22 1.01 -9.13 -12.64
CA LYS A 22 -0.29 -9.03 -13.33
C LYS A 22 -1.39 -9.91 -12.73
N GLU A 23 -1.07 -10.75 -11.75
CA GLU A 23 -2.07 -11.54 -11.03
C GLU A 23 -2.86 -10.65 -10.06
N ARG A 24 -4.10 -10.30 -10.41
CA ARG A 24 -5.01 -9.43 -9.65
C ARG A 24 -4.95 -9.63 -8.11
N LYS A 25 -5.12 -10.86 -7.63
CA LYS A 25 -5.10 -11.17 -6.19
C LYS A 25 -3.76 -10.83 -5.52
N LYS A 26 -2.64 -11.14 -6.19
CA LYS A 26 -1.30 -10.85 -5.67
C LYS A 26 -1.02 -9.34 -5.74
N GLN A 27 -1.41 -8.69 -6.83
CA GLN A 27 -1.34 -7.24 -7.01
C GLN A 27 -2.04 -6.51 -5.87
N ASP A 28 -3.31 -6.82 -5.60
CA ASP A 28 -4.08 -6.11 -4.56
C ASP A 28 -3.53 -6.39 -3.17
N THR A 29 -3.07 -7.63 -2.92
CA THR A 29 -2.41 -7.98 -1.65
C THR A 29 -1.14 -7.14 -1.45
N LEU A 30 -0.29 -7.03 -2.48
CA LEU A 30 0.92 -6.20 -2.45
C LEU A 30 0.60 -4.71 -2.27
N TYR A 31 -0.46 -4.22 -2.91
CA TYR A 31 -0.93 -2.85 -2.74
C TYR A 31 -1.44 -2.57 -1.34
N ILE A 32 -2.14 -3.51 -0.69
CA ILE A 32 -2.61 -3.33 0.69
C ILE A 32 -1.42 -3.30 1.65
N PHE A 33 -0.52 -4.27 1.58
CA PHE A 33 0.63 -4.33 2.50
C PHE A 33 1.63 -3.19 2.26
N GLY A 34 1.94 -2.89 1.00
CA GLY A 34 2.78 -1.75 0.63
C GLY A 34 2.12 -0.42 0.99
N GLY A 35 0.81 -0.36 0.80
CA GLY A 35 -0.11 0.70 1.20
C GLY A 35 0.06 1.08 2.67
N LEU A 36 -0.22 0.12 3.55
CA LEU A 36 -0.14 0.28 5.01
C LEU A 36 1.27 0.62 5.50
N ALA A 37 2.31 0.04 4.90
CA ALA A 37 3.70 0.35 5.27
C ALA A 37 4.07 1.82 4.96
N LEU A 38 3.69 2.30 3.78
CA LEU A 38 3.88 3.70 3.39
C LEU A 38 2.99 4.65 4.20
N GLU A 39 1.79 4.22 4.59
CA GLU A 39 0.91 4.99 5.47
C GLU A 39 1.54 5.20 6.84
N ALA A 40 2.05 4.13 7.46
CA ALA A 40 2.77 4.21 8.72
C ALA A 40 3.99 5.15 8.64
N TYR A 41 4.73 5.11 7.53
CA TYR A 41 5.82 6.05 7.28
C TYR A 41 5.32 7.50 7.12
N SER A 42 4.19 7.69 6.47
CA SER A 42 3.62 9.02 6.21
C SER A 42 3.09 9.68 7.48
N ILE A 43 2.47 8.88 8.35
CA ILE A 43 2.10 9.28 9.72
C ILE A 43 3.35 9.68 10.51
N TYR A 44 4.44 8.91 10.40
CA TYR A 44 5.70 9.20 11.08
C TYR A 44 6.33 10.53 10.64
N ILE A 45 6.29 10.87 9.34
CA ILE A 45 6.81 12.15 8.84
C ILE A 45 5.82 13.31 8.99
N GLY A 46 4.56 13.02 9.30
CA GLY A 46 3.50 14.01 9.46
C GLY A 46 2.93 14.58 8.15
N ASP A 47 3.03 13.85 7.03
CA ASP A 47 2.53 14.32 5.73
C ASP A 47 1.04 14.02 5.57
N LEU A 48 0.20 15.01 5.89
CA LEU A 48 -1.25 14.87 5.85
C LEU A 48 -1.79 14.49 4.46
N ILE A 49 -1.21 15.05 3.39
CA ILE A 49 -1.69 14.78 2.02
C ILE A 49 -1.42 13.32 1.67
N PHE A 50 -0.20 12.86 1.95
CA PHE A 50 0.18 11.49 1.65
C PHE A 50 -0.60 10.48 2.51
N ILE A 51 -0.85 10.78 3.79
CA ILE A 51 -1.69 9.96 4.67
C ILE A 51 -3.10 9.77 4.07
N ILE A 52 -3.76 10.87 3.68
CA ILE A 52 -5.12 10.81 3.12
C ILE A 52 -5.14 10.00 1.82
N LEU A 53 -4.18 10.25 0.93
CA LEU A 53 -4.07 9.50 -0.33
C LEU A 53 -3.87 8.00 -0.06
N GLN A 54 -3.03 7.66 0.92
CA GLN A 54 -2.73 6.28 1.25
C GLN A 54 -3.93 5.54 1.84
N ILE A 55 -4.72 6.20 2.70
CA ILE A 55 -5.98 5.66 3.22
C ILE A 55 -6.94 5.34 2.06
N ILE A 56 -7.16 6.29 1.15
CA ILE A 56 -8.06 6.10 0.00
C ILE A 56 -7.55 4.96 -0.91
N PHE A 57 -6.23 4.91 -1.14
CA PHE A 57 -5.60 3.87 -1.93
C PHE A 57 -5.77 2.48 -1.31
N VAL A 58 -5.49 2.33 -0.02
CA VAL A 58 -5.63 1.06 0.72
C VAL A 58 -7.08 0.59 0.72
N ILE A 59 -8.04 1.48 1.01
CA ILE A 59 -9.48 1.15 0.97
C ILE A 59 -9.89 0.66 -0.42
N SER A 60 -9.42 1.34 -1.47
CA SER A 60 -9.72 0.96 -2.85
C SER A 60 -9.14 -0.42 -3.20
N ALA A 61 -7.91 -0.72 -2.78
CA ALA A 61 -7.27 -2.02 -2.98
C ALA A 61 -7.98 -3.15 -2.20
N VAL A 62 -8.41 -2.89 -0.96
CA VAL A 62 -9.21 -3.83 -0.16
C VAL A 62 -10.54 -4.13 -0.85
N TRP A 63 -11.20 -3.09 -1.38
CA TRP A 63 -12.47 -3.26 -2.08
C TRP A 63 -12.33 -4.08 -3.36
N ASP A 64 -11.30 -3.82 -4.19
CA ASP A 64 -11.07 -4.61 -5.42
C ASP A 64 -10.78 -6.08 -5.09
N LEU A 65 -9.95 -6.34 -4.07
CA LEU A 65 -9.66 -7.70 -3.61
C LEU A 65 -10.93 -8.44 -3.15
N TRP A 66 -11.81 -7.77 -2.39
CA TRP A 66 -13.07 -8.34 -1.94
C TRP A 66 -14.01 -8.63 -3.11
N ARG A 67 -14.10 -7.71 -4.07
CA ARG A 67 -14.91 -7.86 -5.29
C ARG A 67 -14.44 -9.03 -6.15
N ILE A 68 -13.13 -9.24 -6.28
CA ILE A 68 -12.57 -10.36 -7.06
C ILE A 68 -12.82 -11.70 -6.38
N LYS A 69 -12.83 -11.75 -5.04
CA LYS A 69 -13.10 -12.99 -4.29
C LYS A 69 -14.56 -13.44 -4.38
N ASN A 70 -15.49 -12.49 -4.48
CA ASN A 70 -16.94 -12.74 -4.52
C ASN A 70 -17.50 -12.86 -5.95
N LYS A 71 -16.64 -13.11 -6.94
CA LYS A 71 -16.99 -13.30 -8.35
C LYS A 71 -16.61 -14.71 -8.78
#